data_AF-A0A2H9RN29-F1
#
_entry.id   AF-A0A2H9RN29-F1
#
_cell.length_a   1.000
_cell.length_b   1.000
_cell.length_c   1.000
_cell.angle_alpha   90.00
_cell.angle_beta   90.00
_cell.angle_gamma   90.00
#
_symmetry.space_group_name_H-M   'P 1'
#
loop_
_entity.id
_entity.type
_entity.pdbx_description
1 polymer ?
#
loop_
_entity_poly.entity_id
_entity_poly.type
_entity_poly.pdbx_seq_one_letter_code
_entity_poly.pdbx_strand_id
1 'polypeptide(L)'
;SGIKTPEIYFGYKFSRGQLGNRGGWKPEQVGEYSLPEKLKEDKFYLSGSWKNNLDSMELVSDTGEVDLKYFSKDVNIVAGANSLVQVTSYLDGEKRKEVEVKDQKLYNVISEGDYNSHTLKLKVEKGFKIYTFTFG
;
A
#
# COMPACT_ATOMS: atom_id res chain seq x y z
N SER A 1 6.01 -17.78 17.06
CA SER A 1 5.07 -16.97 16.26
C SER A 1 5.87 -16.31 15.15
N GLY A 2 5.40 -16.38 13.92
CA GLY A 2 6.12 -15.84 12.75
C GLY A 2 5.18 -15.03 11.87
N ILE A 3 5.74 -14.39 10.85
CA ILE A 3 5.02 -13.62 9.84
C ILE A 3 3.96 -14.53 9.20
N LYS A 4 2.70 -14.05 9.13
CA LYS A 4 1.62 -14.79 8.47
C LYS A 4 1.21 -14.18 7.14
N THR A 5 1.33 -12.86 7.02
CA THR A 5 0.97 -12.16 5.78
C THR A 5 2.02 -12.43 4.71
N PRO A 6 1.64 -12.95 3.53
CA PRO A 6 2.57 -13.13 2.42
C PRO A 6 2.96 -11.79 1.80
N GLU A 7 4.01 -11.76 0.99
CA GLU A 7 4.30 -10.60 0.15
C GLU A 7 3.07 -10.22 -0.70
N ILE A 8 2.81 -8.91 -0.80
CA ILE A 8 1.67 -8.35 -1.54
C ILE A 8 2.19 -7.61 -2.75
N TYR A 9 1.64 -7.89 -3.93
CA TYR A 9 2.01 -7.25 -5.19
C TYR A 9 0.91 -6.30 -5.69
N PHE A 10 1.31 -5.11 -6.16
CA PHE A 10 0.42 -4.04 -6.63
C PHE A 10 0.27 -3.97 -8.15
N GLY A 11 0.99 -4.79 -8.91
CA GLY A 11 0.81 -4.89 -10.35
C GLY A 11 -0.19 -5.97 -10.75
N TYR A 12 -1.02 -5.70 -11.76
CA TYR A 12 -2.02 -6.68 -12.19
C TYR A 12 -1.41 -7.98 -12.74
N LYS A 13 -0.18 -7.94 -13.29
CA LYS A 13 0.49 -9.12 -13.85
C LYS A 13 0.90 -10.14 -12.79
N PHE A 14 1.34 -9.65 -11.62
CA PHE A 14 1.83 -10.47 -10.51
C PHE A 14 0.82 -10.58 -9.37
N SER A 15 -0.37 -10.03 -9.57
CA SER A 15 -1.44 -10.03 -8.58
C SER A 15 -1.83 -11.46 -8.18
N ARG A 16 -1.91 -11.68 -6.87
CA ARG A 16 -2.41 -12.92 -6.27
C ARG A 16 -3.84 -12.76 -5.74
N GLY A 17 -4.60 -11.79 -6.26
CA GLY A 17 -5.97 -11.51 -5.81
C GLY A 17 -6.05 -10.71 -4.49
N GLN A 18 -4.99 -9.98 -4.17
CA GLN A 18 -4.83 -9.24 -2.90
C GLN A 18 -5.46 -7.83 -2.91
N LEU A 19 -5.87 -7.31 -4.07
CA LEU A 19 -6.67 -6.07 -4.14
C LEU A 19 -8.09 -6.34 -3.61
N GLY A 20 -8.47 -5.65 -2.55
CA GLY A 20 -9.73 -5.82 -1.85
C GLY A 20 -10.85 -4.87 -2.27
N ASN A 21 -10.56 -3.80 -3.02
CA ASN A 21 -11.58 -2.84 -3.46
C ASN A 21 -12.63 -3.49 -4.36
N ARG A 22 -13.87 -2.98 -4.28
CA ARG A 22 -14.92 -3.26 -5.27
C ARG A 22 -14.45 -2.78 -6.65
N GLY A 23 -14.82 -3.51 -7.70
CA GLY A 23 -14.36 -3.25 -9.08
C GLY A 23 -13.02 -3.90 -9.43
N GLY A 24 -12.21 -4.29 -8.42
CA GLY A 24 -10.98 -5.06 -8.63
C GLY A 24 -9.97 -4.35 -9.53
N TRP A 25 -9.15 -5.16 -10.22
CA TRP A 25 -8.09 -4.67 -11.09
C TRP A 25 -8.66 -4.04 -12.36
N LYS A 26 -8.03 -2.96 -12.82
CA LYS A 26 -8.37 -2.28 -14.09
C LYS A 26 -7.13 -2.15 -14.98
N PRO A 27 -6.63 -3.26 -15.57
CA PRO A 27 -5.35 -3.27 -16.27
C PRO A 27 -5.19 -2.13 -17.26
N GLU A 28 -4.06 -1.42 -17.17
CA GLU A 28 -3.67 -0.29 -18.04
C GLU A 28 -4.65 0.90 -18.03
N GLN A 29 -5.53 0.97 -17.03
CA GLN A 29 -6.52 2.04 -16.89
C GLN A 29 -6.40 2.73 -15.54
N VAL A 30 -7.01 3.92 -15.45
CA VAL A 30 -7.22 4.63 -14.18
C VAL A 30 -8.53 4.14 -13.57
N GLY A 31 -8.46 3.65 -12.33
CA GLY A 31 -9.61 3.28 -11.52
C GLY A 31 -9.81 4.24 -10.36
N GLU A 32 -11.05 4.61 -10.11
CA GLU A 32 -11.46 5.25 -8.85
C GLU A 32 -11.77 4.17 -7.82
N TYR A 33 -11.17 4.31 -6.64
CA TYR A 33 -11.31 3.37 -5.55
C TYR A 33 -11.76 4.09 -4.28
N SER A 34 -12.55 3.39 -3.48
CA SER A 34 -12.98 3.81 -2.16
C SER A 34 -12.78 2.68 -1.15
N LEU A 35 -12.48 3.07 0.09
CA LEU A 35 -12.29 2.13 1.19
C LEU A 35 -13.65 1.53 1.59
N PRO A 36 -13.72 0.22 1.84
CA PRO A 36 -14.90 -0.39 2.46
C PRO A 36 -14.92 -0.13 3.97
N GLU A 37 -16.07 -0.39 4.62
CA GLU A 37 -16.18 -0.30 6.08
C GLU A 37 -15.31 -1.32 6.83
N LYS A 38 -15.00 -2.46 6.19
CA LYS A 38 -14.24 -3.57 6.80
C LYS A 38 -13.15 -4.07 5.87
N LEU A 39 -11.93 -4.10 6.38
CA LEU A 39 -10.77 -4.68 5.70
C LEU A 39 -10.65 -6.17 6.02
N LYS A 40 -10.26 -6.97 5.03
CA LYS A 40 -9.90 -8.37 5.20
C LYS A 40 -8.39 -8.51 5.36
N GLU A 41 -7.96 -9.53 6.10
CA GLU A 41 -6.54 -9.87 6.22
C GLU A 41 -5.91 -10.17 4.86
N ASP A 42 -4.64 -9.83 4.74
CA ASP A 42 -3.78 -10.08 3.56
C ASP A 42 -4.29 -9.44 2.26
N LYS A 43 -5.20 -8.47 2.39
CA LYS A 43 -5.71 -7.64 1.29
C LYS A 43 -5.41 -6.18 1.51
N PHE A 44 -4.96 -5.54 0.44
CA PHE A 44 -4.80 -4.09 0.41
C PHE A 44 -6.00 -3.42 -0.25
N TYR A 45 -6.22 -2.17 0.14
CA TYR A 45 -7.33 -1.35 -0.31
C TYR A 45 -6.81 0.05 -0.63
N LEU A 46 -7.40 0.65 -1.65
CA LEU A 46 -7.02 1.96 -2.18
C LEU A 46 -8.17 2.97 -1.99
N SER A 47 -7.80 4.23 -1.78
CA SER A 47 -8.68 5.39 -1.93
C SER A 47 -8.07 6.38 -2.92
N GLY A 48 -8.90 6.98 -3.77
CA GLY A 48 -8.48 7.93 -4.80
C GLY A 48 -8.44 7.32 -6.20
N SER A 49 -7.83 8.03 -7.15
CA SER A 49 -7.73 7.62 -8.55
C SER A 49 -6.35 7.05 -8.84
N TRP A 50 -6.30 5.76 -9.18
CA TRP A 50 -5.05 5.02 -9.35
C TRP A 50 -4.95 4.41 -10.75
N LYS A 51 -3.82 4.63 -11.42
CA LYS A 51 -3.46 3.94 -12.64
C LYS A 51 -2.91 2.55 -12.30
N ASN A 52 -3.49 1.53 -12.93
CA ASN A 52 -3.13 0.13 -12.72
C ASN A 52 -2.10 -0.29 -13.78
N ASN A 53 -0.83 -0.19 -13.43
CA ASN A 53 0.27 -0.55 -14.32
C ASN A 53 0.57 -2.05 -14.21
N LEU A 54 1.36 -2.57 -15.15
CA LEU A 54 1.78 -3.98 -15.19
C LEU A 54 2.30 -4.53 -13.85
N ASP A 55 3.12 -3.74 -13.15
CA ASP A 55 3.86 -4.12 -11.94
C ASP A 55 3.56 -3.23 -10.71
N SER A 56 2.70 -2.21 -10.85
CA SER A 56 2.48 -1.19 -9.82
C SER A 56 1.10 -0.56 -9.86
N MET A 57 0.75 0.11 -8.76
CA MET A 57 -0.31 1.12 -8.71
C MET A 57 0.31 2.51 -8.61
N GLU A 58 -0.12 3.43 -9.45
CA GLU A 58 0.33 4.84 -9.47
C GLU A 58 -0.83 5.77 -9.13
N LEU A 59 -0.62 6.65 -8.13
CA LEU A 59 -1.63 7.63 -7.74
C LEU A 59 -1.70 8.77 -8.76
N VAL A 60 -2.90 9.04 -9.28
CA VAL A 60 -3.17 10.10 -10.26
C VAL A 60 -3.93 11.29 -9.64
N SER A 61 -4.78 11.03 -8.64
CA SER A 61 -5.40 12.11 -7.84
C SER A 61 -4.38 12.81 -6.96
N ASP A 62 -4.72 14.01 -6.46
CA ASP A 62 -3.79 14.82 -5.66
C ASP A 62 -3.39 14.13 -4.34
N THR A 63 -4.34 13.41 -3.74
CA THR A 63 -4.13 12.57 -2.56
C THR A 63 -4.75 11.20 -2.74
N GLY A 64 -4.31 10.25 -1.93
CA GLY A 64 -4.83 8.89 -1.91
C GLY A 64 -4.40 8.14 -0.66
N GLU A 65 -5.01 6.97 -0.45
CA GLU A 65 -4.71 6.10 0.69
C GLU A 65 -4.44 4.66 0.23
N VAL A 66 -3.53 3.99 0.92
CA VAL A 66 -3.32 2.53 0.85
C VAL A 66 -3.52 1.94 2.24
N ASP A 67 -4.55 1.11 2.39
CA ASP A 67 -4.92 0.49 3.66
C ASP A 67 -4.71 -1.03 3.59
N LEU A 68 -4.13 -1.61 4.64
CA LEU A 68 -3.82 -3.03 4.72
C LEU A 68 -4.04 -3.54 6.14
N LYS A 69 -4.78 -4.65 6.27
CA LYS A 69 -4.77 -5.45 7.50
C LYS A 69 -3.78 -6.61 7.35
N TYR A 70 -2.79 -6.69 8.23
CA TYR A 70 -1.67 -7.63 8.14
C TYR A 70 -1.29 -8.22 9.50
N PHE A 71 -0.47 -9.27 9.50
CA PHE A 71 0.15 -9.86 10.68
C PHE A 71 1.68 -9.96 10.52
N SER A 72 2.39 -8.99 11.10
CA SER A 72 3.86 -8.96 11.20
C SER A 72 4.29 -7.88 12.20
N LYS A 73 5.60 -7.79 12.48
CA LYS A 73 6.17 -6.77 13.36
C LYS A 73 6.61 -5.52 12.56
N ASP A 74 7.15 -5.75 11.36
CA ASP A 74 7.69 -4.72 10.49
C ASP A 74 6.99 -4.74 9.13
N VAL A 75 6.90 -3.57 8.50
CA VAL A 75 6.40 -3.42 7.13
C VAL A 75 7.36 -2.55 6.32
N ASN A 76 7.74 -3.08 5.16
CA ASN A 76 8.46 -2.33 4.14
C ASN A 76 7.64 -2.27 2.85
N ILE A 77 7.84 -1.21 2.07
CA ILE A 77 7.30 -1.06 0.72
C ILE A 77 8.43 -1.00 -0.29
N VAL A 78 8.24 -1.59 -1.46
CA VAL A 78 8.95 -1.15 -2.66
C VAL A 78 8.07 -0.09 -3.32
N ALA A 79 8.58 1.13 -3.39
CA ALA A 79 7.86 2.29 -3.89
C ALA A 79 8.81 3.23 -4.64
N GLY A 80 8.25 4.13 -5.44
CA GLY A 80 8.96 5.21 -6.14
C GLY A 80 8.00 6.33 -6.49
N ALA A 81 8.48 7.42 -7.07
CA ALA A 81 7.65 8.54 -7.48
C ALA A 81 8.29 9.36 -8.60
N ASN A 82 7.46 10.05 -9.39
CA ASN A 82 7.94 10.90 -10.48
C ASN A 82 8.65 12.17 -9.96
N SER A 83 8.26 12.65 -8.79
CA SER A 83 8.88 13.72 -8.00
C SER A 83 8.99 13.28 -6.54
N LEU A 84 9.75 14.00 -5.71
CA LEU A 84 9.76 13.73 -4.27
C LEU A 84 8.34 13.89 -3.71
N VAL A 85 7.83 12.85 -3.04
CA VAL A 85 6.52 12.86 -2.38
C VAL A 85 6.65 12.42 -0.94
N GLN A 86 5.77 12.92 -0.08
CA GLN A 86 5.70 12.49 1.31
C GLN A 86 4.71 11.33 1.47
N VAL A 87 5.10 10.33 2.23
CA VAL A 87 4.25 9.21 2.63
C VAL A 87 4.13 9.21 4.14
N THR A 88 2.92 9.40 4.65
CA THR A 88 2.64 9.34 6.09
C THR A 88 2.02 8.00 6.44
N SER A 89 2.67 7.25 7.33
CA SER A 89 2.18 5.98 7.84
C SER A 89 1.40 6.15 9.15
N TYR A 90 0.33 5.37 9.27
CA TYR A 90 -0.47 5.24 10.46
C TYR A 90 -0.61 3.76 10.80
N LEU A 91 -0.47 3.42 12.08
CA LEU A 91 -0.67 2.08 12.61
C LEU A 91 -1.82 2.13 13.60
N ASP A 92 -2.88 1.37 13.32
CA ASP A 92 -4.08 1.29 14.16
C ASP A 92 -4.70 2.66 14.48
N GLY A 93 -4.63 3.57 13.49
CA GLY A 93 -5.18 4.93 13.58
C GLY A 93 -4.22 5.98 14.11
N GLU A 94 -3.07 5.58 14.65
CA GLU A 94 -2.07 6.51 15.17
C GLU A 94 -0.95 6.78 14.18
N LYS A 95 -0.54 8.04 14.02
CA LYS A 95 0.57 8.42 13.14
C LYS A 95 1.87 7.80 13.66
N ARG A 96 2.69 7.25 12.76
CA ARG A 96 3.98 6.64 13.10
C ARG A 96 5.14 7.36 12.45
N LYS A 97 5.22 7.31 11.13
CA LYS A 97 6.42 7.74 10.39
C LYS A 97 6.06 8.49 9.12
N GLU A 98 6.86 9.48 8.79
CA GLU A 98 6.88 10.11 7.47
C GLU A 98 8.10 9.65 6.70
N VAL A 99 7.91 9.30 5.43
CA VAL A 99 8.95 8.80 4.54
C VAL A 99 8.90 9.59 3.25
N GLU A 100 10.03 10.14 2.83
CA GLU A 100 10.18 10.76 1.53
C GLU A 100 10.46 9.69 0.46
N VAL A 101 9.63 9.64 -0.57
CA VAL A 101 9.73 8.67 -1.67
C VAL A 101 10.07 9.40 -2.97
N LYS A 102 11.03 8.85 -3.72
CA LYS A 102 11.43 9.36 -5.04
C LYS A 102 11.94 8.22 -5.90
N ASP A 103 13.10 7.67 -5.59
CA ASP A 103 13.67 6.56 -6.34
C ASP A 103 12.89 5.26 -6.08
N GLN A 104 12.81 4.40 -7.10
CA GLN A 104 12.21 3.07 -6.92
C GLN A 104 13.12 2.19 -6.05
N LYS A 105 12.82 2.06 -4.76
CA LYS A 105 13.60 1.25 -3.81
C LYS A 105 12.74 0.76 -2.65
N LEU A 106 13.38 0.04 -1.73
CA LEU A 106 12.77 -0.38 -0.48
C LEU A 106 12.75 0.77 0.53
N TYR A 107 11.59 0.98 1.15
CA TYR A 107 11.36 1.94 2.21
C TYR A 107 10.71 1.25 3.41
N ASN A 108 11.25 1.47 4.60
CA ASN A 108 10.65 1.01 5.83
C ASN A 108 9.58 2.01 6.31
N VAL A 109 8.33 1.55 6.47
CA VAL A 109 7.20 2.38 6.91
C VAL A 109 6.75 2.06 8.34
N ILE A 110 7.02 0.86 8.85
CA ILE A 110 6.78 0.44 10.24
C ILE A 110 7.99 -0.35 10.74
N SER A 111 8.49 -0.02 11.94
CA SER A 111 9.67 -0.63 12.59
C SER A 111 9.48 -1.02 14.05
N GLU A 112 8.26 -0.92 14.58
CA GLU A 112 7.98 -0.98 16.02
C GLU A 112 6.71 -1.79 16.34
N GLY A 113 6.26 -2.67 15.44
CA GLY A 113 5.12 -3.54 15.71
C GLY A 113 5.52 -4.72 16.58
N ASP A 114 4.59 -5.22 17.38
CA ASP A 114 4.66 -6.57 17.90
C ASP A 114 4.22 -7.56 16.82
N TYR A 115 4.52 -8.86 16.96
CA TYR A 115 3.89 -9.88 16.11
C TYR A 115 2.40 -10.01 16.44
N ASN A 116 1.59 -9.16 15.84
CA ASN A 116 0.15 -9.10 16.02
C ASN A 116 -0.56 -8.74 14.70
N SER A 117 -1.89 -8.82 14.71
CA SER A 117 -2.71 -8.25 13.64
C SER A 117 -2.77 -6.74 13.79
N HIS A 118 -2.41 -6.02 12.74
CA HIS A 118 -2.43 -4.56 12.69
C HIS A 118 -3.15 -4.05 11.44
N THR A 119 -3.59 -2.79 11.49
CA THR A 119 -4.06 -2.03 10.34
C THR A 119 -3.06 -0.93 10.00
N LEU A 120 -2.40 -1.07 8.85
CA LEU A 120 -1.57 -0.03 8.26
C LEU A 120 -2.43 0.85 7.36
N LYS A 121 -2.23 2.16 7.46
CA LYS A 121 -2.68 3.15 6.49
C LYS A 121 -1.50 3.98 6.03
N LEU A 122 -1.37 4.15 4.72
CA LEU A 122 -0.45 5.08 4.11
C LEU A 122 -1.26 6.20 3.46
N LYS A 123 -1.00 7.45 3.84
CA LYS A 123 -1.45 8.63 3.09
C LYS A 123 -0.35 9.04 2.14
N VAL A 124 -0.72 9.24 0.87
CA VAL A 124 0.22 9.47 -0.23
C VAL A 124 -0.26 10.60 -1.15
N GLU A 125 0.69 11.16 -1.89
CA GLU A 125 0.46 12.26 -2.83
C GLU A 125 0.64 11.82 -4.28
N LYS A 126 0.12 12.63 -5.20
CA LYS A 126 0.15 12.40 -6.64
C LYS A 126 1.52 11.99 -7.16
N GLY A 127 1.53 10.99 -8.04
CA GLY A 127 2.75 10.47 -8.65
C GLY A 127 3.48 9.42 -7.81
N PHE A 128 3.01 9.13 -6.59
CA PHE A 128 3.45 7.98 -5.82
C PHE A 128 3.12 6.66 -6.54
N LYS A 129 4.10 5.76 -6.58
CA LYS A 129 4.01 4.41 -7.16
C LYS A 129 4.36 3.39 -6.09
N ILE A 130 3.52 2.37 -5.94
CA ILE A 130 3.77 1.24 -5.06
C ILE A 130 3.79 -0.06 -5.87
N TYR A 131 4.77 -0.92 -5.56
CA TYR A 131 5.03 -2.17 -6.26
C TYR A 131 4.74 -3.35 -5.35
N THR A 132 5.27 -3.35 -4.12
CA THR A 132 5.10 -4.45 -3.17
C THR A 132 5.03 -4.00 -1.72
N PHE A 133 4.35 -4.78 -0.87
CA PHE A 133 4.58 -4.84 0.58
C PHE A 133 5.37 -6.09 0.94
N THR A 134 6.36 -5.93 1.82
CA THR A 134 7.10 -7.03 2.44
C THR A 134 7.08 -6.87 3.97
N PHE A 135 7.25 -7.98 4.69
CA PHE A 135 6.98 -8.07 6.12
C PHE A 135 8.16 -8.70 6.87
N GLY A 136 8.38 -8.27 8.12
CA GLY A 136 9.44 -8.71 9.03
C GLY A 136 8.94 -9.07 10.42
#